data_AF-A0A369YLK0-F1
#
_entry.id   AF-A0A369YLK0-F1
#
_cell.length_a   1.000
_cell.length_b   1.000
_cell.length_c   1.000
_cell.angle_alpha   90.00
_cell.angle_beta   90.00
_cell.angle_gamma   90.00
#
_symmetry.space_group_name_H-M   'P 1'
#
loop_
_entity.id
_entity.type
_entity.pdbx_description
1 polymer ?
#
loop_
_entity_poly.entity_id
_entity_poly.type
_entity_poly.pdbx_seq_one_letter_code
_entity_poly.pdbx_strand_id
1 'polypeptide(L)' 'MTEQEKSGLNSQLNEAIIQLIQAQKYLNQSDFIRSGVYLGTAQNLLPKVHLKLLTANRKH' A
#
# COMPACT_ATOMS: atom_id res chain seq x y z
N MET A 1 -1.53 -12.67 -15.78
CA MET A 1 -0.68 -12.33 -14.62
C MET A 1 -0.09 -13.62 -14.07
N THR A 2 1.21 -13.64 -13.75
CA THR A 2 1.89 -14.82 -13.18
C THR A 2 1.65 -14.91 -11.66
N GLU A 3 1.82 -16.10 -11.08
CA GLU A 3 1.71 -16.29 -9.62
C GLU A 3 2.75 -15.47 -8.84
N GLN A 4 3.94 -15.26 -9.42
CA GLN A 4 4.97 -14.41 -8.82
C GLN A 4 4.56 -12.94 -8.82
N GLU A 5 3.93 -12.44 -9.90
CA GLU A 5 3.38 -11.08 -9.95
C GLU A 5 2.26 -10.89 -8.92
N LYS A 6 1.37 -11.89 -8.81
CA LYS A 6 0.27 -11.88 -7.83
C LYS A 6 0.77 -11.86 -6.39
N SER A 7 1.77 -12.69 -6.07
CA SER A 7 2.43 -12.71 -4.75
C SER A 7 3.10 -11.38 -4.43
N GLY A 8 3.78 -10.77 -5.41
CA GLY A 8 4.39 -9.45 -5.27
C GLY A 8 3.36 -8.35 -4.99
N LEU A 9 2.22 -8.35 -5.69
CA LEU A 9 1.13 -7.40 -5.45
C LEU A 9 0.49 -7.59 -4.07
N ASN A 10 0.27 -8.83 -3.64
CA ASN A 10 -0.24 -9.13 -2.31
C ASN A 10 0.71 -8.65 -1.20
N SER A 11 2.02 -8.82 -1.39
CA SER A 11 3.02 -8.29 -0.45
C SER A 11 2.94 -6.77 -0.35
N GLN A 12 2.86 -6.06 -1.48
CA GLN A 12 2.73 -4.60 -1.52
C GLN A 12 1.41 -4.10 -0.90
N LEU A 13 0.31 -4.84 -1.07
CA LEU A 13 -0.96 -4.54 -0.42
C LEU A 13 -0.87 -4.72 1.10
N ASN A 14 -0.29 -5.83 1.56
CA ASN A 14 -0.10 -6.09 2.98
C ASN A 14 0.79 -5.01 3.63
N GLU A 15 1.86 -4.60 2.94
CA GLU A 15 2.70 -3.50 3.39
C GLU A 15 1.88 -2.20 3.53
N ALA A 16 1.12 -1.81 2.51
CA ALA A 16 0.27 -0.61 2.58
C ALA A 16 -0.74 -0.66 3.73
N ILE A 17 -1.35 -1.82 3.99
CA ILE A 17 -2.28 -2.03 5.12
C ILE A 17 -1.55 -1.81 6.46
N ILE A 18 -0.36 -2.40 6.64
CA ILE A 18 0.44 -2.23 7.86
C ILE A 18 0.78 -0.74 8.06
N GLN A 19 1.17 -0.04 7.00
CA GLN A 19 1.46 1.40 7.07
C GLN A 19 0.22 2.20 7.49
N LEU A 20 -0.96 1.91 6.95
CA LEU A 20 -2.21 2.57 7.37
C LEU A 20 -2.55 2.31 8.85
N ILE A 21 -2.33 1.09 9.33
CA ILE A 21 -2.52 0.74 10.76
C ILE A 21 -1.59 1.56 11.64
N GLN A 22 -0.30 1.68 11.27
CA GLN A 22 0.65 2.51 12.02
C GLN A 22 0.28 3.99 11.95
N ALA A 23 -0.12 4.49 10.78
CA ALA A 23 -0.57 5.87 10.62
C ALA A 23 -1.73 6.18 11.59
N GLN A 24 -2.76 5.31 11.63
CA GLN A 24 -3.89 5.46 12.55
C GLN A 24 -3.46 5.41 14.02
N LYS A 25 -2.56 4.49 14.37
CA LYS A 25 -2.01 4.38 15.74
C LYS A 25 -1.37 5.71 16.18
N TYR A 26 -0.53 6.32 15.34
CA TYR A 26 0.12 7.58 15.67
C TYR A 26 -0.83 8.79 15.62
N LEU A 27 -1.85 8.78 14.76
CA LEU A 27 -2.93 9.80 14.82
C LEU A 27 -3.64 9.77 16.18
N ASN A 28 -3.99 8.59 16.68
CA ASN A 28 -4.65 8.43 17.98
C ASN A 28 -3.77 8.91 19.15
N GLN A 29 -2.45 9.01 18.94
CA GLN A 29 -1.48 9.55 19.90
C GLN A 29 -1.18 11.03 19.69
N SER A 30 -1.86 11.69 18.74
CA SER A 30 -1.56 13.05 18.29
C SER A 30 -0.12 13.24 17.76
N ASP A 31 0.56 12.16 17.36
CA ASP A 31 1.87 12.20 16.71
C ASP A 31 1.69 12.31 15.19
N PHE A 32 1.38 13.53 14.75
CA PHE A 32 1.09 13.81 13.34
C PHE A 32 2.31 13.63 12.43
N ILE A 33 3.52 13.88 12.94
CA ILE A 33 4.75 13.71 12.15
C ILE A 33 4.96 12.23 11.84
N ARG A 34 4.93 11.35 12.85
CA ARG A 34 5.09 9.91 12.60
C ARG A 34 3.93 9.38 11.78
N SER A 35 2.70 9.78 12.08
CA SER A 35 1.55 9.37 11.27
C SER A 35 1.71 9.73 9.79
N GLY A 36 2.16 10.96 9.50
CA GLY A 36 2.39 11.43 8.14
C GLY A 36 3.41 10.58 7.36
N VAL A 37 4.45 10.08 8.02
CA VAL A 37 5.44 9.18 7.40
C VAL A 37 4.80 7.86 6.95
N TYR A 38 4.02 7.22 7.81
CA TYR A 38 3.35 5.97 7.48
C TYR A 38 2.27 6.18 6.40
N LEU A 39 1.50 7.27 6.50
CA LEU A 39 0.48 7.63 5.51
C LEU A 39 1.11 7.87 4.13
N GLY A 40 2.22 8.61 4.05
CA GLY A 40 2.94 8.87 2.81
C GLY A 40 3.44 7.58 2.14
N THR A 41 3.90 6.61 2.94
CA THR A 41 4.32 5.29 2.43
C THR A 41 3.16 4.54 1.79
N ALA A 42 1.99 4.49 2.45
CA ALA A 42 0.78 3.88 1.89
C ALA A 42 0.32 4.61 0.61
N GLN A 43 0.33 5.94 0.61
CA GLN A 43 -0.02 6.78 -0.55
C GLN A 43 0.91 6.54 -1.75
N ASN A 44 2.17 6.18 -1.52
CA ASN A 44 3.12 5.83 -2.59
C ASN A 44 2.93 4.40 -3.12
N LEU A 45 2.54 3.44 -2.27
CA LEU A 45 2.40 2.02 -2.64
C LEU A 45 1.09 1.72 -3.37
N LEU A 46 -0.04 2.21 -2.87
CA LEU A 46 -1.37 1.86 -3.39
C LEU A 46 -1.58 2.20 -4.87
N PRO A 47 -1.17 3.39 -5.39
CA PRO A 47 -1.33 3.70 -6.81
C PRO A 47 -0.52 2.78 -7.72
N LYS A 48 0.67 2.33 -7.28
CA LYS A 48 1.52 1.42 -8.05
C LYS A 48 0.90 0.04 -8.17
N VAL A 49 0.32 -0.45 -7.07
CA VAL A 49 -0.45 -1.70 -7.06
C VAL A 49 -1.66 -1.59 -7.99
N HIS A 50 -2.43 -0.51 -7.87
CA HIS A 50 -3.62 -0.28 -8.68
C HIS A 50 -3.30 -0.25 -10.18
N LEU A 51 -2.24 0.47 -10.58
CA LEU A 51 -1.81 0.55 -11.98
C LEU A 51 -1.41 -0.83 -12.54
N LYS A 52 -0.70 -1.64 -11.75
CA LYS A 52 -0.31 -3.00 -12.15
C LYS A 52 -1.53 -3.91 -12.34
N LEU A 53 -2.52 -3.83 -11.45
CA LEU A 53 -3.77 -4.59 -11.57
C LEU A 53 -4.55 -4.19 -12.83
N LEU A 54 -4.67 -2.88 -13.10
CA LEU A 54 -5.32 -2.39 -14.33
C LEU A 54 -4.61 -2.88 -15.59
N THR A 55 -3.28 -2.86 -15.59
CA THR A 55 -2.48 -3.29 -16.74
C THR A 55 -2.58 -4.80 -16.95
N ALA A 56 -2.66 -5.59 -15.88
CA ALA A 56 -2.86 -7.04 -15.96
C ALA A 56 -4.22 -7.39 -16.58
N ASN A 57 -5.29 -6.67 -16.22
CA ASN A 57 -6.64 -6.92 -16.74
C ASN A 57 -6.83 -6.52 -18.21
N ARG A 58 -5.96 -5.67 -18.78
CA ARG A 58 -6.02 -5.27 -20.21
C ARG A 58 -5.32 -6.24 -21.16
N LYS A 59 -4.55 -7.21 -20.64
CA LYS A 59 -3.81 -8.20 -21.43
C LYS A 59 -4.57 -9.52 -21.63
N HIS A 60 -5.85 -9.56 -21.23
CA HIS A 60 -6.79 -10.67 -21.40
C HIS A 60 -7.97 -10.19 -22.25
#